data_AF-A0A1F3M642-F1
#
_entry.id   AF-A0A1F3M642-F1
#
_cell.length_a   1.000
_cell.length_b   1.000
_cell.length_c   1.000
_cell.angle_alpha   90.00
_cell.angle_beta   90.00
_cell.angle_gamma   90.00
#
_symmetry.space_group_name_H-M   'P 1'
#
loop_
_entity.id
_entity.type
_entity.pdbx_description
1 polymer ?
#
loop_
_entity_poly.entity_id
_entity_poly.type
_entity_poly.pdbx_seq_one_letter_code
_entity_poly.pdbx_strand_id
1 'polypeptide(L)' 'MKNVEIRELTAKELNERIETEKSNLVRMQMNHTVSPLDHPHNIRFTRRLVAQLTTELRKRQLIENKKSE' A
#
# COMPACT_ATOMS: atom_id res chain seq x y z
N MET A 1 5.44 -5.92 6.14
CA MET A 1 5.53 -6.87 5.03
C MET A 1 6.95 -6.94 4.52
N LYS A 2 7.44 -8.15 4.28
CA LYS A 2 8.72 -8.33 3.59
C LYS A 2 8.48 -8.15 2.09
N ASN A 3 9.46 -7.59 1.37
CA ASN A 3 9.33 -7.33 -0.07
C ASN A 3 9.07 -8.62 -0.89
N VAL A 4 9.35 -9.79 -0.33
CA VAL A 4 9.11 -11.10 -0.95
C VAL A 4 7.60 -11.37 -1.08
N GLU A 5 6.85 -11.17 0.01
CA GLU A 5 5.38 -11.36 0.05
C GLU A 5 4.67 -10.44 -0.96
N ILE A 6 5.18 -9.21 -1.15
CA ILE A 6 4.61 -8.24 -2.09
C ILE A 6 4.81 -8.67 -3.55
N ARG A 7 5.90 -9.39 -3.85
CA ARG A 7 6.19 -9.88 -5.20
C ARG A 7 5.36 -11.09 -5.60
N GLU A 8 4.96 -11.92 -4.63
CA GLU A 8 4.13 -13.10 -4.85
C GLU A 8 2.67 -12.76 -5.19
N LEU A 9 2.21 -11.55 -4.83
CA LEU A 9 0.86 -11.08 -5.16
C LEU A 9 0.68 -10.86 -6.67
N THR A 10 -0.50 -11.22 -7.18
CA THR A 10 -0.91 -10.89 -8.54
C THR A 10 -1.23 -9.40 -8.69
N ALA A 11 -1.26 -8.88 -9.93
CA ALA A 11 -1.55 -7.47 -10.17
C ALA A 11 -2.96 -7.04 -9.70
N LYS A 12 -3.94 -7.97 -9.74
CA LYS A 12 -5.30 -7.72 -9.23
C LYS A 12 -5.32 -7.64 -7.71
N GLU A 13 -4.72 -8.61 -7.02
CA GLU A 13 -4.63 -8.61 -5.56
C GLU A 13 -3.86 -7.41 -5.03
N LEU A 14 -2.80 -6.97 -5.73
CA LEU A 14 -2.07 -5.75 -5.41
C LEU A 14 -3.00 -4.52 -5.42
N ASN A 15 -3.86 -4.38 -6.43
CA ASN A 15 -4.82 -3.27 -6.51
C ASN A 15 -5.87 -3.33 -5.38
N GLU A 16 -6.46 -4.49 -5.14
CA GLU A 16 -7.43 -4.67 -4.05
C GLU A 16 -6.82 -4.36 -2.68
N ARG A 17 -5.57 -4.81 -2.46
CA ARG A 17 -4.84 -4.51 -1.23
C ARG A 17 -4.55 -3.02 -1.08
N ILE A 18 -4.15 -2.36 -2.16
CA ILE A 18 -3.89 -0.91 -2.15
C ILE A 18 -5.15 -0.14 -1.73
N GLU A 19 -6.30 -0.45 -2.31
CA GLU A 19 -7.56 0.23 -1.99
C GLU A 19 -8.04 -0.05 -0.56
N THR A 20 -7.89 -1.29 -0.10
CA THR A 20 -8.19 -1.67 1.28
C THR A 20 -7.31 -0.90 2.28
N GLU A 21 -5.99 -0.90 2.06
CA GLU A 21 -5.04 -0.26 2.98
C GLU A 21 -5.13 1.27 2.93
N LYS A 22 -5.45 1.89 1.78
CA LYS A 22 -5.77 3.32 1.69
C LYS A 22 -7.00 3.67 2.51
N SER A 23 -8.07 2.89 2.38
CA SER A 23 -9.30 3.11 3.15
C SER A 23 -9.05 2.99 4.66
N ASN A 24 -8.24 2.00 5.05
CA ASN A 24 -7.78 1.84 6.44
C ASN A 24 -6.97 3.05 6.91
N LEU A 25 -6.04 3.55 6.10
CA LEU A 25 -5.24 4.72 6.43
C LEU A 25 -6.11 5.96 6.68
N VAL A 26 -7.08 6.22 5.80
CA VAL A 26 -8.01 7.35 5.95
C VAL A 26 -8.82 7.22 7.24
N ARG A 27 -9.36 6.02 7.51
CA ARG A 27 -10.10 5.76 8.75
C ARG A 27 -9.24 5.98 9.98
N MET A 28 -7.99 5.51 9.96
CA MET A 28 -7.05 5.71 11.08
C MET A 28 -6.69 7.18 11.27
N GLN A 29 -6.52 7.95 10.19
CA GLN A 29 -6.28 9.39 10.27
C GLN A 29 -7.48 10.12 10.87
N MET A 30 -8.69 9.83 10.40
CA MET A 30 -9.92 10.40 10.95
C MET A 30 -10.07 10.07 12.44
N ASN A 31 -9.88 8.80 12.80
CA ASN A 31 -9.94 8.37 14.20
C ASN A 31 -8.89 9.10 15.05
N HIS A 32 -7.65 9.25 14.55
CA HIS A 32 -6.58 9.95 15.27
C HIS A 32 -6.84 11.43 15.49
N THR A 33 -7.49 12.08 14.52
CA THR A 33 -7.88 13.50 14.65
C THR A 33 -9.00 13.71 15.65
N VAL A 34 -9.90 12.73 15.81
CA VAL A 34 -11.03 12.80 16.75
C VAL A 34 -10.60 12.39 18.16
N SER A 35 -9.76 11.36 18.28
CA SER A 35 -9.19 10.89 19.54
C SER A 35 -7.73 10.51 19.32
N PRO A 36 -6.81 10.90 20.22
CA PRO A 36 -5.44 10.39 20.19
C PRO A 36 -5.47 8.86 20.13
N LEU A 37 -4.70 8.29 19.20
CA LEU A 37 -4.58 6.84 19.09
C LEU A 37 -3.50 6.40 20.08
N ASP A 38 -3.70 5.24 20.71
CA ASP A 38 -2.69 4.63 21.58
C ASP A 38 -1.37 4.36 20.85
N HIS A 39 -1.45 4.07 19.54
CA HIS A 39 -0.31 3.69 18.71
C HIS A 39 -0.27 4.46 17.38
N PRO A 40 0.11 5.75 17.39
CA PRO A 40 0.18 6.58 16.18
C PRO A 40 1.20 6.06 15.16
N HIS A 41 2.17 5.25 15.59
CA HIS A 41 3.13 4.57 14.72
C HIS A 41 2.47 3.68 13.67
N ASN A 42 1.27 3.13 13.95
CA ASN A 42 0.55 2.30 13.00
C ASN A 42 0.18 3.07 11.72
N ILE A 43 -0.16 4.36 11.82
CA ILE A 43 -0.40 5.22 10.65
C ILE A 43 0.84 5.28 9.75
N ARG A 44 2.03 5.38 10.35
CA ARG A 44 3.30 5.39 9.61
C ARG A 44 3.56 4.04 8.94
N PHE A 45 3.28 2.92 9.62
CA PHE A 45 3.45 1.59 9.06
C PHE A 45 2.50 1.34 7.87
N THR A 46 1.20 1.65 8.03
CA THR A 46 0.21 1.51 6.97
C THR A 46 0.54 2.40 5.77
N ARG A 47 0.97 3.65 6.00
CA ARG A 47 1.44 4.54 4.91
C ARG A 47 2.63 3.95 4.16
N ARG A 48 3.61 3.38 4.87
CA ARG A 48 4.77 2.72 4.24
C ARG A 48 4.35 1.50 3.44
N LEU A 49 3.39 0.73 3.95
CA LEU A 49 2.86 -0.44 3.26
C LEU A 49 2.19 -0.06 1.92
N VAL A 50 1.33 0.95 1.92
CA VAL A 50 0.69 1.46 0.69
C VAL A 50 1.75 1.93 -0.32
N ALA A 51 2.80 2.61 0.14
CA ALA A 51 3.90 3.04 -0.74
C ALA A 51 4.66 1.86 -1.37
N GLN A 52 4.89 0.78 -0.61
CA GLN A 52 5.56 -0.41 -1.15
C GLN A 52 4.71 -1.12 -2.21
N LEU A 53 3.40 -1.29 -1.94
CA LEU A 53 2.47 -1.91 -2.87
C LEU A 53 2.34 -1.12 -4.19
N THR A 54 2.16 0.21 -4.08
CA THR A 54 2.08 1.09 -5.25
C THR A 54 3.38 1.13 -6.06
N THR A 55 4.54 1.08 -5.40
CA THR A 55 5.84 1.01 -6.08
C THR A 55 5.99 -0.26 -6.90
N GLU A 56 5.60 -1.43 -6.35
CA GLU A 56 5.67 -2.69 -7.08
C GLU A 56 4.72 -2.69 -8.30
N LEU A 57 3.49 -2.20 -8.13
CA LEU A 57 2.55 -2.04 -9.24
C LEU A 57 3.13 -1.16 -10.35
N ARG A 58 3.71 -0.01 -9.98
CA ARG A 58 4.34 0.90 -10.95
C ARG A 58 5.54 0.25 -11.64
N LYS A 59 6.36 -0.49 -10.89
CA LYS A 59 7.49 -1.24 -11.45
C LYS A 59 7.05 -2.24 -12.52
N ARG A 60 5.95 -2.97 -12.30
CA ARG A 60 5.38 -3.91 -13.28
C ARG A 60 4.93 -3.19 -14.55
N GLN A 61 4.20 -2.08 -14.41
CA GLN A 61 3.78 -1.25 -15.54
C GLN A 61 4.96 -0.73 -16.37
N LEU A 62 6.05 -0.28 -15.74
CA LEU A 62 7.24 0.14 -16.46
C LEU A 62 7.93 -1.01 -17.22
N ILE A 63 7.91 -2.22 -16.67
CA ILE A 63 8.46 -3.41 -17.35
C ILE A 63 7.60 -3.79 -18.55
N GLU A 64 6.28 -3.74 -18.43
CA GLU A 64 5.35 -3.97 -19.54
C GLU A 64 5.55 -2.95 -20.67
N ASN A 65 5.61 -1.65 -20.34
CA ASN A 65 5.85 -0.60 -21.33
C ASN A 65 7.20 -0.75 -22.06
N LYS A 66 8.25 -1.23 -21.38
CA LYS A 66 9.55 -1.50 -22.01
C LYS A 66 9.55 -2.72 -22.94
N LYS A 67 8.60 -3.64 -22.81
CA LYS A 67 8.46 -4.80 -23.70
C LYS A 67 7.70 -4.47 -24.99
N SER A 68 6.93 -3.38 -24.99
CA SER A 68 6.17 -2.89 -26.14
C SER A 68 6.94 -1.94 -27.05
N GLU A 69 8.19 -1.60 -26.70
CA GLU A 69 9.16 -0.89 -27.56
C GLU A 69 10.15 -1.88 -28.17
#